data_AF-A0A2E0QRI9-F1
#
_entry.id   AF-A0A2E0QRI9-F1
#
_cell.length_a   1.000
_cell.length_b   1.000
_cell.length_c   1.000
_cell.angle_alpha   90.00
_cell.angle_beta   90.00
_cell.angle_gamma   90.00
#
_symmetry.space_group_name_H-M   'P 1'
#
loop_
_entity.id
_entity.type
_entity.pdbx_description
1 polymer ?
#
loop_
_entity_poly.entity_id
_entity_poly.type
_entity_poly.pdbx_seq_one_letter_code
_entity_poly.pdbx_strand_id
1 'polypeptide(L)'
;MNARSLLLSLGILTAFVSAKADITIEVTEFSEPEMVVISASGSLNTSSLSSMISAYDGGGISPGDKLIRFSAPGGGTARISFIGTGMIDFGSASFVACDYFEGDNLGLEESRLSFPTTYSSGDPLSSSMVFLGESIASLGIDEAGAPFSATLATGDRITIRIVRLVDAAILQSTQANLLKRLRILKRSNKSLKRKLRAARRRGR
;
A
#
# COMPACT_ATOMS: atom_id res chain seq x y z
N MET A 1 48.03 8.24 28.70
CA MET A 1 47.41 9.50 28.24
C MET A 1 48.15 9.97 27.00
N ASN A 2 47.57 10.28 25.85
CA ASN A 2 46.27 9.99 25.24
C ASN A 2 46.52 10.19 23.74
N ALA A 3 46.18 9.18 22.93
CA ALA A 3 46.03 9.33 21.49
C ALA A 3 44.79 10.20 21.22
N ARG A 4 44.98 11.43 20.75
CA ARG A 4 43.95 12.35 20.25
C ARG A 4 44.65 13.41 19.38
N SER A 5 44.26 13.78 18.18
CA SER A 5 43.20 13.37 17.27
C SER A 5 43.58 14.04 15.95
N LEU A 6 43.89 13.27 14.91
CA LEU A 6 44.02 13.78 13.54
C LEU A 6 42.99 13.00 12.71
N LEU A 7 41.73 13.35 12.92
CA LEU A 7 40.61 12.80 12.18
C LEU A 7 40.50 13.58 10.87
N LEU A 8 40.88 12.89 9.79
CA LEU A 8 40.48 13.18 8.42
C LEU A 8 38.97 13.48 8.40
N SER A 9 38.60 14.67 7.94
CA SER A 9 37.25 14.96 7.47
C SER A 9 37.05 14.24 6.14
N LEU A 10 36.64 12.97 6.22
CA LEU A 10 36.12 12.22 5.09
C LEU A 10 34.73 12.80 4.79
N GLY A 11 34.65 13.68 3.80
CA GLY A 11 33.39 14.19 3.28
C GLY A 11 32.55 13.03 2.76
N ILE A 12 31.52 12.65 3.52
CA ILE A 12 30.47 11.77 3.02
C ILE A 12 29.64 12.63 2.08
N LEU A 13 29.99 12.61 0.80
CA LEU A 13 29.08 13.00 -0.26
C LEU A 13 27.99 11.92 -0.29
N THR A 14 26.96 12.07 0.53
CA THR A 14 25.71 11.33 0.34
C THR A 14 25.13 11.79 -0.98
N ALA A 15 25.42 11.05 -2.05
CA ALA A 15 24.58 11.07 -3.23
C ALA A 15 23.17 10.71 -2.73
N PHE A 16 22.28 11.69 -2.68
CA PHE A 16 20.86 11.43 -2.64
C PHE A 16 20.56 10.68 -3.93
N VAL A 17 20.58 9.36 -3.87
CA VAL A 17 19.85 8.55 -4.83
C VAL A 17 18.42 9.00 -4.63
N SER A 18 17.93 9.85 -5.54
CA SER A 18 16.51 10.20 -5.59
C SER A 18 15.78 8.87 -5.68
N ALA A 19 15.22 8.43 -4.55
CA ALA A 19 14.30 7.32 -4.54
C ALA A 19 13.22 7.70 -5.56
N LYS A 20 12.99 6.80 -6.52
CA LYS A 20 11.96 7.01 -7.53
C LYS A 20 10.66 7.37 -6.81
N ALA A 21 10.11 8.53 -7.10
CA ALA A 21 8.94 9.03 -6.39
C ALA A 21 7.77 8.13 -6.78
N ASP A 22 7.23 7.41 -5.81
CA ASP A 22 6.17 6.42 -6.02
C ASP A 22 5.06 6.69 -5.00
N ILE A 23 3.82 6.66 -5.46
CA ILE A 23 2.63 6.65 -4.60
C ILE A 23 2.09 5.23 -4.53
N THR A 24 1.86 4.77 -3.31
CA THR A 24 1.15 3.52 -3.05
C THR A 24 -0.22 3.84 -2.47
N ILE A 25 -1.25 3.29 -3.09
CA ILE A 25 -2.62 3.27 -2.60
C ILE A 25 -2.90 1.87 -2.08
N GLU A 26 -3.30 1.75 -0.82
CA GLU A 26 -3.69 0.48 -0.20
C GLU A 26 -5.19 0.45 0.02
N VAL A 27 -5.83 -0.62 -0.41
CA VAL A 27 -7.25 -0.91 -0.15
C VAL A 27 -7.30 -2.02 0.87
N THR A 28 -7.86 -1.75 2.05
CA THR A 28 -7.94 -2.69 3.16
C THR A 28 -9.38 -2.90 3.58
N GLU A 29 -9.85 -4.14 3.57
CA GLU A 29 -11.18 -4.51 4.05
C GLU A 29 -11.12 -4.99 5.49
N PHE A 30 -12.09 -4.56 6.30
CA PHE A 30 -12.33 -5.01 7.66
C PHE A 30 -13.73 -5.62 7.73
N SER A 31 -13.85 -6.79 8.37
CA SER A 31 -15.13 -7.48 8.52
C SER A 31 -15.89 -7.08 9.79
N GLU A 32 -15.22 -6.51 10.78
CA GLU A 32 -15.82 -6.10 12.07
C GLU A 32 -15.17 -4.82 12.62
N PRO A 33 -15.82 -3.64 12.49
CA PRO A 33 -17.01 -3.39 11.69
C PRO A 33 -16.74 -3.60 10.19
N GLU A 34 -17.79 -3.88 9.42
CA GLU A 34 -17.70 -3.94 7.95
C GLU A 34 -17.33 -2.54 7.42
N MET A 35 -16.14 -2.41 6.87
CA MET A 35 -15.66 -1.18 6.26
C MET A 35 -14.48 -1.43 5.33
N VAL A 36 -14.29 -0.53 4.38
CA VAL A 36 -13.07 -0.42 3.58
C VAL A 36 -12.33 0.85 3.94
N VAL A 37 -11.02 0.71 4.20
CA VAL A 37 -10.10 1.84 4.34
C VAL A 37 -9.21 1.86 3.10
N ILE A 38 -9.21 2.99 2.40
CA ILE A 38 -8.29 3.26 1.30
C ILE A 38 -7.29 4.30 1.79
N SER A 39 -6.01 3.97 1.80
CA SER A 39 -4.94 4.89 2.20
C SER A 39 -3.99 5.14 1.04
N ALA A 40 -3.36 6.31 1.01
CA ALA A 40 -2.32 6.65 0.06
C ALA A 40 -1.10 7.18 0.79
N SER A 41 0.09 6.77 0.36
CA SER A 41 1.35 7.29 0.88
C SER A 41 2.44 7.29 -0.18
N GLY A 42 3.39 8.21 -0.06
CA GLY A 42 4.57 8.29 -0.93
C GLY A 42 4.92 9.71 -1.30
N SER A 43 5.53 9.91 -2.46
CA SER A 43 5.80 11.26 -3.00
C SER A 43 5.71 11.24 -4.52
N LEU A 44 5.58 12.41 -5.13
CA LEU A 44 5.50 12.58 -6.59
C LEU A 44 6.43 13.69 -7.04
N ASN A 45 7.09 13.47 -8.17
CA ASN A 45 7.80 14.52 -8.88
C ASN A 45 6.81 15.27 -9.78
N THR A 46 6.48 16.50 -9.40
CA THR A 46 5.55 17.38 -10.15
C THR A 46 6.28 18.49 -10.90
N SER A 47 7.62 18.53 -10.85
CA SER A 47 8.43 19.64 -11.39
C SER A 47 8.26 19.91 -12.89
N SER A 48 7.88 18.89 -13.67
CA SER A 48 7.64 19.00 -15.12
C SER A 48 6.16 19.07 -15.50
N LEU A 49 5.25 19.06 -14.52
CA LEU A 49 3.82 19.03 -14.76
C LEU A 49 3.24 20.44 -14.74
N SER A 50 2.52 20.81 -15.80
CA SER A 50 1.67 22.00 -15.78
C SER A 50 0.45 21.75 -14.92
N SER A 51 0.17 22.67 -13.97
CA SER A 51 -0.95 22.53 -13.05
C SER A 51 -1.88 23.75 -13.02
N MET A 52 -3.16 23.52 -12.78
CA MET A 52 -4.17 24.55 -12.47
C MET A 52 -4.85 24.25 -11.13
N ILE A 53 -5.43 25.25 -10.48
CA ILE A 53 -6.22 25.05 -9.25
C ILE A 53 -7.65 24.71 -9.64
N SER A 54 -8.23 23.68 -9.03
CA SER A 54 -9.63 23.31 -9.18
C SER A 54 -10.24 22.92 -7.83
N ALA A 55 -11.56 23.06 -7.74
CA ALA A 55 -12.34 22.48 -6.65
C ALA A 55 -12.85 21.07 -7.02
N TYR A 56 -13.15 20.28 -6.00
CA TYR A 56 -13.82 18.99 -6.10
C TYR A 56 -15.09 18.96 -5.27
N ASP A 57 -16.04 18.15 -5.72
CA ASP A 57 -17.34 17.96 -5.05
C ASP A 57 -17.28 16.98 -3.86
N GLY A 58 -16.14 16.31 -3.62
CA GLY A 58 -15.99 15.36 -2.52
C GLY A 58 -14.91 14.31 -2.78
N GLY A 59 -14.53 13.56 -1.74
CA GLY A 59 -13.70 12.36 -1.85
C GLY A 59 -14.52 11.09 -2.10
N GLY A 60 -13.91 10.10 -2.74
CA GLY A 60 -14.57 8.84 -3.10
C GLY A 60 -13.82 8.03 -4.14
N ILE A 61 -14.48 7.00 -4.65
CA ILE A 61 -13.94 6.06 -5.63
C ILE A 61 -14.98 5.76 -6.72
N SER A 62 -14.57 5.73 -7.97
CA SER A 62 -15.36 5.21 -9.09
C SER A 62 -14.45 4.34 -9.95
N PRO A 63 -14.42 3.01 -9.72
CA PRO A 63 -13.54 2.14 -10.49
C PRO A 63 -13.85 2.15 -11.99
N GLY A 64 -15.13 2.24 -12.37
CA GLY A 64 -15.55 2.34 -13.77
C GLY A 64 -15.05 3.60 -14.47
N ASP A 65 -14.93 4.71 -13.73
CA ASP A 65 -14.37 5.97 -14.22
C ASP A 65 -12.86 6.11 -13.95
N LYS A 66 -12.22 5.08 -13.39
CA LYS A 66 -10.78 5.06 -13.07
C LYS A 66 -10.39 6.21 -12.14
N LEU A 67 -11.26 6.46 -11.16
CA LEU A 67 -11.18 7.58 -10.23
C LEU A 67 -10.98 7.09 -8.80
N ILE A 68 -9.95 7.60 -8.14
CA ILE A 68 -9.77 7.56 -6.68
C ILE A 68 -9.43 8.97 -6.25
N ARG A 69 -10.26 9.57 -5.38
CA ARG A 69 -10.08 10.95 -4.93
C ARG A 69 -10.14 11.00 -3.42
N PHE A 70 -9.02 11.34 -2.81
CA PHE A 70 -8.88 11.65 -1.40
C PHE A 70 -9.18 13.14 -1.19
N SER A 71 -10.32 13.41 -0.58
CA SER A 71 -10.76 14.75 -0.20
C SER A 71 -11.84 14.60 0.86
N ALA A 72 -12.11 15.67 1.62
CA ALA A 72 -13.25 15.69 2.50
C ALA A 72 -14.55 15.42 1.72
N PRO A 73 -15.58 14.78 2.32
CA PRO A 73 -16.86 14.54 1.66
C PRO A 73 -17.57 15.83 1.18
N GLY A 74 -17.29 16.97 1.84
CA GLY A 74 -17.77 18.30 1.42
C GLY A 74 -16.92 19.00 0.35
N GLY A 75 -15.93 18.29 -0.21
CA GLY A 75 -15.03 18.82 -1.23
C GLY A 75 -13.78 19.50 -0.68
N GLY A 76 -12.99 20.03 -1.60
CA GLY A 76 -11.71 20.66 -1.31
C GLY A 76 -11.12 21.33 -2.54
N THR A 77 -10.01 22.04 -2.36
CA THR A 77 -9.23 22.59 -3.47
C THR A 77 -7.94 21.81 -3.63
N ALA A 78 -7.52 21.63 -4.88
CA ALA A 78 -6.27 20.96 -5.23
C ALA A 78 -5.65 21.58 -6.48
N ARG A 79 -4.37 21.33 -6.68
CA ARG A 79 -3.75 21.47 -8.00
C ARG A 79 -4.08 20.24 -8.82
N ILE A 80 -4.45 20.44 -10.07
CA ILE A 80 -4.69 19.38 -11.07
C ILE A 80 -3.63 19.50 -12.15
N SER A 81 -2.98 18.39 -12.47
CA SER A 81 -2.07 18.26 -13.60
C SER A 81 -2.50 17.13 -14.52
N PHE A 82 -2.27 17.29 -15.82
CA PHE A 82 -2.47 16.23 -16.81
C PHE A 82 -1.22 15.37 -16.90
N ILE A 83 -1.37 14.06 -16.70
CA ILE A 83 -0.25 13.10 -16.63
C ILE A 83 -0.05 12.30 -17.91
N GLY A 84 -0.90 12.50 -18.92
CA GLY A 84 -0.73 12.07 -20.32
C GLY A 84 -0.85 10.57 -20.60
N THR A 85 -0.46 9.72 -19.65
CA THR A 85 -0.52 8.25 -19.73
C THR A 85 -0.65 7.67 -18.33
N GLY A 86 -1.29 6.50 -18.20
CA GLY A 86 -1.37 5.79 -16.92
C GLY A 86 -2.78 5.61 -16.36
N MET A 87 -3.75 5.32 -17.22
CA MET A 87 -5.05 4.84 -16.75
C MET A 87 -4.84 3.59 -15.90
N ILE A 88 -5.30 3.63 -14.65
CA ILE A 88 -5.43 2.43 -13.85
C ILE A 88 -6.86 1.96 -14.00
N ASP A 89 -7.05 0.85 -14.71
CA ASP A 89 -8.34 0.14 -14.73
C ASP A 89 -8.34 -0.81 -13.53
N PHE A 90 -9.20 -0.54 -12.55
CA PHE A 90 -9.23 -1.26 -11.27
C PHE A 90 -10.63 -1.70 -10.86
N GLY A 91 -11.62 -1.67 -11.77
CA GLY A 91 -12.97 -2.16 -11.50
C GLY A 91 -14.04 -1.55 -12.40
N SER A 92 -15.31 -1.70 -12.00
CA SER A 92 -16.46 -1.37 -12.88
C SER A 92 -17.62 -0.64 -12.21
N ALA A 93 -17.54 -0.29 -10.92
CA ALA A 93 -18.64 0.40 -10.23
C ALA A 93 -18.67 1.92 -10.50
N SER A 94 -19.84 2.51 -10.27
CA SER A 94 -20.05 3.96 -10.26
C SER A 94 -19.43 4.61 -9.02
N PHE A 95 -19.44 5.95 -9.00
CA PHE A 95 -18.90 6.72 -7.88
C PHE A 95 -19.59 6.41 -6.54
N VAL A 96 -18.77 6.12 -5.54
CA VAL A 96 -19.14 5.99 -4.13
C VAL A 96 -18.36 7.04 -3.36
N ALA A 97 -19.07 7.91 -2.63
CA ALA A 97 -18.45 8.90 -1.75
C ALA A 97 -17.91 8.23 -0.49
N CYS A 98 -16.79 8.70 0.03
CA CYS A 98 -16.29 8.24 1.33
C CYS A 98 -17.08 8.86 2.49
N ASP A 99 -17.16 8.15 3.62
CA ASP A 99 -17.77 8.66 4.85
C ASP A 99 -16.81 9.56 5.64
N TYR A 100 -15.54 9.17 5.68
CA TYR A 100 -14.49 9.91 6.39
C TYR A 100 -13.27 10.09 5.51
N PHE A 101 -12.55 11.19 5.73
CA PHE A 101 -11.30 11.52 5.09
C PHE A 101 -10.35 12.20 6.06
N GLU A 102 -9.07 11.87 5.96
CA GLU A 102 -7.98 12.52 6.67
C GLU A 102 -6.74 12.64 5.76
N GLY A 103 -5.98 13.72 5.93
CA GLY A 103 -4.70 13.93 5.28
C GLY A 103 -4.75 14.85 4.06
N ASP A 104 -3.89 14.56 3.09
CA ASP A 104 -3.67 15.40 1.91
C ASP A 104 -4.76 15.22 0.85
N ASN A 105 -5.13 16.31 0.18
CA ASN A 105 -5.99 16.23 -1.01
C ASN A 105 -5.20 15.64 -2.17
N LEU A 106 -5.42 14.36 -2.45
CA LEU A 106 -4.74 13.60 -3.50
C LEU A 106 -5.81 12.95 -4.39
N GLY A 107 -5.55 12.83 -5.68
CA GLY A 107 -6.50 12.13 -6.54
C GLY A 107 -5.89 11.66 -7.84
N LEU A 108 -6.42 10.56 -8.31
CA LEU A 108 -6.15 9.98 -9.62
C LEU A 108 -7.49 9.89 -10.35
N GLU A 109 -7.56 10.45 -11.55
CA GLU A 109 -8.76 10.42 -12.39
C GLU A 109 -8.31 10.30 -13.84
N GLU A 110 -8.43 9.11 -14.42
CA GLU A 110 -8.13 8.81 -15.82
C GLU A 110 -6.75 9.28 -16.32
N SER A 111 -6.62 10.57 -16.69
CA SER A 111 -5.40 11.23 -17.17
C SER A 111 -4.98 12.43 -16.31
N ARG A 112 -5.55 12.57 -15.12
CA ARG A 112 -5.36 13.69 -14.20
C ARG A 112 -4.83 13.18 -12.87
N LEU A 113 -3.88 13.93 -12.35
CA LEU A 113 -3.39 13.80 -11.00
C LEU A 113 -3.78 15.06 -10.25
N SER A 114 -4.22 14.90 -9.01
CA SER A 114 -4.43 16.01 -8.10
C SER A 114 -3.68 15.87 -6.81
N PHE A 115 -3.22 16.99 -6.29
CA PHE A 115 -2.36 17.07 -5.11
C PHE A 115 -2.60 18.40 -4.38
N PRO A 116 -2.19 18.53 -3.11
CA PRO A 116 -2.44 19.74 -2.32
C PRO A 116 -1.91 21.01 -3.00
N THR A 117 -2.62 22.13 -2.83
CA THR A 117 -2.21 23.41 -3.44
C THR A 117 -0.86 23.93 -2.94
N THR A 118 -0.45 23.47 -1.76
CA THR A 118 0.82 23.76 -1.09
C THR A 118 1.90 22.71 -1.32
N TYR A 119 1.62 21.66 -2.10
CA TYR A 119 2.57 20.58 -2.34
C TYR A 119 3.82 21.06 -3.07
N SER A 120 5.00 20.67 -2.58
CA SER A 120 6.26 20.80 -3.32
C SER A 120 6.68 19.44 -3.86
N SER A 121 7.21 19.44 -5.09
CA SER A 121 7.66 18.23 -5.78
C SER A 121 8.63 17.41 -4.91
N GLY A 122 8.28 16.15 -4.66
CA GLY A 122 9.08 15.22 -3.85
C GLY A 122 8.75 15.22 -2.36
N ASP A 123 7.92 16.14 -1.88
CA ASP A 123 7.44 16.10 -0.50
C ASP A 123 6.60 14.83 -0.26
N PRO A 124 6.61 14.28 0.96
CA PRO A 124 5.74 13.16 1.30
C PRO A 124 4.27 13.59 1.29
N LEU A 125 3.43 12.70 0.80
CA LEU A 125 1.97 12.78 0.81
C LEU A 125 1.42 11.63 1.65
N SER A 126 0.35 11.89 2.39
CA SER A 126 -0.39 10.89 3.15
C SER A 126 -1.88 11.23 3.18
N SER A 127 -2.71 10.27 2.79
CA SER A 127 -4.16 10.42 2.77
C SER A 127 -4.83 9.12 3.19
N SER A 128 -6.01 9.23 3.77
CA SER A 128 -6.87 8.08 4.09
C SER A 128 -8.32 8.44 3.90
N MET A 129 -9.11 7.49 3.40
CA MET A 129 -10.56 7.59 3.34
C MET A 129 -11.22 6.27 3.76
N VAL A 130 -12.39 6.38 4.38
CA VAL A 130 -13.12 5.25 4.96
C VAL A 130 -14.50 5.17 4.34
N PHE A 131 -14.93 3.94 4.06
CA PHE A 131 -16.25 3.57 3.57
C PHE A 131 -16.88 2.59 4.56
N LEU A 132 -17.91 3.04 5.28
CA LEU A 132 -18.62 2.26 6.29
C LEU A 132 -19.67 1.35 5.64
N GLY A 133 -19.77 0.11 6.11
CA GLY A 133 -20.73 -0.87 5.57
C GLY A 133 -20.44 -1.32 4.14
N GLU A 134 -19.23 -1.02 3.65
CA GLU A 134 -18.77 -1.41 2.32
C GLU A 134 -17.72 -2.52 2.42
N SER A 135 -17.63 -3.30 1.34
CA SER A 135 -16.62 -4.31 1.06
C SER A 135 -15.89 -3.93 -0.23
N ILE A 136 -14.73 -4.55 -0.50
CA ILE A 136 -14.00 -4.30 -1.76
C ILE A 136 -14.87 -4.68 -2.97
N ALA A 137 -15.67 -5.73 -2.82
CA ALA A 137 -16.60 -6.20 -3.84
C ALA A 137 -17.77 -5.23 -4.06
N SER A 138 -18.35 -4.64 -3.01
CA SER A 138 -19.45 -3.67 -3.15
C SER A 138 -18.99 -2.34 -3.73
N LEU A 139 -17.73 -1.94 -3.44
CA LEU A 139 -17.07 -0.83 -4.13
C LEU A 139 -16.72 -1.15 -5.60
N GLY A 140 -16.91 -2.39 -6.06
CA GLY A 140 -16.68 -2.83 -7.43
C GLY A 140 -15.22 -2.82 -7.88
N ILE A 141 -14.28 -2.98 -6.94
CA ILE A 141 -12.86 -3.09 -7.22
C ILE A 141 -12.54 -4.52 -7.66
N ASP A 142 -11.78 -4.69 -8.75
CA ASP A 142 -11.37 -6.01 -9.24
C ASP A 142 -10.23 -6.60 -8.38
N GLU A 143 -10.58 -7.47 -7.45
CA GLU A 143 -9.57 -8.11 -6.59
C GLU A 143 -8.57 -8.99 -7.35
N ALA A 144 -8.98 -9.60 -8.46
CA ALA A 144 -8.15 -10.54 -9.20
C ALA A 144 -7.09 -9.85 -10.05
N GLY A 145 -7.36 -8.60 -10.47
CA GLY A 145 -6.44 -7.78 -11.24
C GLY A 145 -5.32 -7.10 -10.44
N ALA A 146 -5.42 -7.08 -9.10
CA ALA A 146 -4.43 -6.41 -8.25
C ALA A 146 -3.05 -7.14 -8.23
N PRO A 147 -1.93 -6.40 -8.09
CA PRO A 147 -1.84 -4.96 -7.96
C PRO A 147 -1.98 -4.25 -9.31
N PHE A 148 -2.63 -3.09 -9.28
CA PHE A 148 -2.73 -2.22 -10.44
C PHE A 148 -1.66 -1.15 -10.39
N SER A 149 -1.11 -0.77 -11.54
CA SER A 149 -0.11 0.30 -11.54
C SER A 149 -0.08 1.09 -12.83
N ALA A 150 0.27 2.35 -12.70
CA ALA A 150 0.52 3.27 -13.79
C ALA A 150 1.88 3.95 -13.62
N THR A 151 2.45 4.37 -14.74
CA THR A 151 3.63 5.24 -14.77
C THR A 151 3.21 6.59 -15.32
N LEU A 152 3.51 7.63 -14.56
CA LEU A 152 3.24 9.01 -14.94
C LEU A 152 4.21 9.45 -16.05
N ALA A 153 3.87 10.53 -16.76
CA ALA A 153 4.80 11.15 -17.73
C ALA A 153 6.15 11.57 -17.10
N THR A 154 6.20 11.81 -15.78
CA THR A 154 7.42 12.10 -15.03
C THR A 154 8.31 10.88 -14.81
N GLY A 155 7.80 9.67 -15.07
CA GLY A 155 8.44 8.39 -14.82
C GLY A 155 8.13 7.79 -13.44
N ASP A 156 7.45 8.54 -12.58
CA ASP A 156 6.96 8.12 -11.26
C ASP A 156 5.90 7.04 -11.37
N ARG A 157 5.77 6.18 -10.36
CA ARG A 157 4.77 5.10 -10.36
C ARG A 157 3.66 5.36 -9.36
N ILE A 158 2.43 5.08 -9.76
CA ILE A 158 1.29 4.94 -8.84
C ILE A 158 0.90 3.47 -8.84
N THR A 159 0.77 2.89 -7.65
CA THR A 159 0.37 1.48 -7.47
C THR A 159 -0.82 1.38 -6.53
N ILE A 160 -1.87 0.70 -6.95
CA ILE A 160 -3.00 0.30 -6.10
C ILE A 160 -2.80 -1.15 -5.71
N ARG A 161 -2.79 -1.44 -4.41
CA ARG A 161 -2.69 -2.79 -3.86
C ARG A 161 -3.83 -3.09 -2.91
N ILE A 162 -4.23 -4.36 -2.89
CA ILE A 162 -5.25 -4.85 -1.96
C ILE A 162 -4.54 -5.56 -0.82
N VAL A 163 -4.81 -5.10 0.40
CA VAL A 163 -4.22 -5.63 1.62
C VAL A 163 -5.27 -6.48 2.32
N ARG A 164 -5.01 -7.78 2.38
CA ARG A 164 -5.85 -8.72 3.13
C ARG A 164 -5.35 -8.80 4.56
N LEU A 165 -6.17 -8.35 5.50
CA LEU A 165 -5.90 -8.57 6.91
C LEU A 165 -6.14 -10.05 7.23
N VAL A 166 -5.13 -10.71 7.79
CA VAL A 166 -5.28 -12.05 8.34
C VAL A 166 -5.79 -11.89 9.77
N ASP A 167 -6.98 -12.42 10.04
CA ASP A 167 -7.54 -12.45 11.39
C ASP A 167 -6.52 -13.07 12.38
N ALA A 168 -6.23 -12.32 13.45
CA ALA A 168 -5.30 -12.74 14.49
C ALA A 168 -5.68 -14.09 15.12
N ALA A 169 -6.98 -14.40 15.23
CA ALA A 169 -7.45 -15.69 15.72
C ALA A 169 -7.11 -16.84 14.75
N ILE A 170 -7.24 -16.59 13.44
CA ILE A 170 -6.81 -17.54 12.39
C ILE A 170 -5.29 -17.74 12.47
N LEU A 171 -4.52 -16.66 12.65
CA LEU A 171 -3.07 -16.75 12.78
C LEU A 171 -2.65 -17.55 14.02
N GLN A 172 -3.25 -17.29 15.18
CA GLN A 172 -2.97 -18.00 16.43
C GLN A 172 -3.36 -19.48 16.35
N SER A 173 -4.54 -19.80 15.82
CA SER A 173 -4.99 -21.18 15.65
C SER A 173 -4.09 -21.95 14.68
N THR A 174 -3.65 -21.30 13.60
CA THR A 174 -2.67 -21.86 12.64
C THR A 174 -1.32 -22.12 13.32
N GLN A 175 -0.81 -21.18 14.10
CA GLN A 175 0.43 -21.33 14.86
C GLN A 175 0.35 -22.49 15.87
N ALA A 176 -0.75 -22.60 16.61
CA ALA A 176 -0.98 -23.69 17.57
C ALA A 176 -1.00 -25.06 16.86
N ASN A 177 -1.67 -25.16 15.71
CA ASN A 177 -1.71 -26.37 14.90
C ASN A 177 -0.32 -26.76 14.37
N LEU A 178 0.45 -25.78 13.88
CA LEU A 178 1.83 -26.00 13.42
C LEU A 178 2.73 -26.51 14.56
N LEU A 179 2.64 -25.90 15.75
CA LEU A 179 3.40 -26.34 16.92
C LEU A 179 3.03 -27.77 17.35
N LYS A 180 1.75 -28.13 17.30
CA LYS A 180 1.28 -29.49 17.59
C LYS A 180 1.85 -30.50 16.60
N ARG A 181 1.79 -30.20 15.29
CA ARG A 181 2.39 -31.04 14.23
C ARG A 181 3.90 -31.20 14.41
N LEU A 182 4.61 -30.13 14.74
CA LEU A 182 6.06 -30.15 14.98
C LEU A 182 6.44 -31.05 16.17
N ARG A 183 5.66 -31.03 17.25
CA ARG A 183 5.87 -31.93 18.40
C ARG A 183 5.68 -33.40 18.01
N ILE A 184 4.66 -33.71 17.23
CA ILE A 184 4.41 -35.07 16.72
C ILE A 184 5.59 -35.54 15.86
N LEU A 185 6.02 -34.72 14.90
CA LEU A 185 7.16 -35.04 14.02
C LEU A 185 8.46 -35.27 14.81
N LYS A 186 8.75 -34.44 15.82
CA LYS A 186 9.92 -34.63 16.69
C LYS A 186 9.88 -35.97 17.44
N ARG A 187 8.71 -36.37 17.95
CA ARG A 187 8.53 -37.67 18.62
C ARG A 187 8.72 -38.84 17.66
N SER A 188 8.11 -38.77 16.47
CA SER A 188 8.25 -39.79 15.43
C SER A 188 9.70 -39.94 14.98
N ASN A 189 10.42 -38.84 14.75
CA ASN A 189 11.84 -38.86 14.37
C ASN A 189 12.71 -39.48 15.48
N LYS A 190 12.46 -39.15 16.76
CA LYS A 190 13.15 -39.78 17.89
C LYS A 190 12.92 -41.29 17.93
N SER A 191 11.68 -41.74 17.69
CA SER A 191 11.32 -43.16 17.62
C SER A 191 12.03 -43.88 16.46
N LEU A 192 12.01 -43.29 15.27
CA LEU A 192 12.72 -43.79 14.08
C LEU A 192 14.22 -43.91 14.32
N LYS A 193 14.86 -42.89 14.89
CA LYS A 193 16.29 -42.94 15.26
C LYS A 193 16.60 -44.07 16.25
N ARG A 194 15.72 -44.31 17.22
CA ARG A 194 15.88 -45.44 18.17
C ARG A 194 15.77 -46.78 17.46
N LYS A 195 14.76 -46.97 16.61
CA LYS A 195 14.57 -48.19 15.82
C LYS A 195 15.77 -48.47 14.91
N LEU A 196 16.28 -47.44 14.23
CA LEU A 196 17.46 -47.54 13.35
C LEU A 196 18.70 -47.98 14.13
N ARG A 197 18.94 -47.41 15.32
CA ARG A 197 20.06 -47.81 16.19
C ARG A 197 19.94 -49.25 16.67
N ALA A 198 18.74 -49.71 17.02
CA ALA A 198 18.49 -51.08 17.44
C ALA A 198 18.71 -52.08 16.29
N ALA A 199 18.23 -51.78 15.09
CA ALA A 199 18.43 -52.62 13.90
C ALA A 199 19.92 -52.78 13.56
N ARG A 200 20.70 -51.70 13.61
CA ARG A 200 22.16 -51.73 13.39
C ARG A 200 22.92 -52.60 14.38
N ARG A 201 22.40 -52.77 15.61
CA ARG A 201 23.01 -53.65 16.61
C ARG A 201 22.71 -55.13 16.40
N ARG A 202 21.65 -55.48 15.66
CA ARG A 202 21.26 -56.88 15.39
C ARG A 202 21.87 -57.45 14.11
N GLY A 203 22.34 -56.59 13.19
CA GLY A 203 23.01 -56.99 11.96
C GLY A 203 24.54 -57.01 12.04
N ARG A 204 25.10 -56.89 13.25
CA ARG A 204 26.50 -57.16 13.58
C ARG A 204 26.53 -58.39 14.47
#